data_AF-R6LU79-F1
#
_entry.id   AF-R6LU79-F1
#
_cell.length_a   1.000
_cell.length_b   1.000
_cell.length_c   1.000
_cell.angle_alpha   90.00
_cell.angle_beta   90.00
_cell.angle_gamma   90.00
#
_symmetry.space_group_name_H-M   'P 1'
#
loop_
_entity.id
_entity.type
_entity.pdbx_description
1 polymer ?
#
loop_
_entity_poly.entity_id
_entity_poly.type
_entity_poly.pdbx_seq_one_letter_code
_entity_poly.pdbx_strand_id
1 'polypeptide(L)'
;MKTDTRIFTKVAGNSKKWRRLYKKRTSIERVNGRIDRAFQFEKHTIRGLKKMKMFLTVTFIIQLALAKAKIESGITNGLAMYTA
;
A
#
# COMPACT_ATOMS: atom_id res chain seq x y z
N MET A 1 24.39 14.59 12.35
CA MET A 1 23.46 13.51 12.75
C MET A 1 22.10 13.79 12.10
N LYS A 2 21.71 13.06 11.04
CA LYS A 2 20.39 13.25 10.39
C LYS A 2 19.33 12.67 11.33
N THR A 3 18.45 13.50 11.84
CA THR A 3 17.31 13.06 12.67
C THR A 3 16.40 12.17 11.82
N ASP A 4 16.25 10.90 12.22
CA ASP A 4 15.28 10.02 11.59
C ASP A 4 13.87 10.59 11.80
N THR A 5 13.23 10.98 10.71
CA THR A 5 11.88 11.55 10.71
C THR A 5 10.80 10.60 11.24
N ARG A 6 11.10 9.30 11.35
CA ARG A 6 10.23 8.30 12.00
C ARG A 6 10.21 8.46 13.51
N ILE A 7 11.31 8.92 14.09
CA ILE A 7 11.50 9.12 15.53
C ILE A 7 11.17 10.58 15.88
N PHE A 8 11.71 11.53 15.11
CA PHE A 8 11.50 12.96 15.31
C PHE A 8 10.55 13.51 14.24
N THR A 9 9.25 13.34 14.49
CA THR A 9 8.22 13.80 13.57
C THR A 9 8.12 15.33 13.57
N LYS A 10 7.92 15.92 12.39
CA LYS A 10 7.73 17.39 12.22
C LYS A 10 6.53 17.97 12.99
N VAL A 11 5.60 17.12 13.42
CA VAL A 11 4.42 17.50 14.20
C VAL A 11 4.57 16.88 15.58
N ALA A 12 4.29 17.65 16.64
CA ALA A 12 4.28 17.15 18.00
C ALA A 12 3.32 15.94 18.13
N GLY A 13 3.80 14.83 18.70
CA GLY A 13 3.05 13.57 18.77
C GLY A 13 1.73 13.66 19.54
N ASN A 14 1.65 14.53 20.54
CA ASN A 14 0.44 14.80 21.33
C ASN A 14 -0.59 15.69 20.61
N SER A 15 -0.25 16.28 19.46
CA SER A 15 -1.15 17.18 18.73
C SER A 15 -2.31 16.43 18.08
N LYS A 16 -3.51 17.05 18.07
CA LYS A 16 -4.66 16.59 17.27
C LYS A 16 -4.30 16.43 15.78
N LYS A 17 -3.39 17.26 15.27
CA LYS A 17 -2.88 17.18 13.89
C LYS A 17 -2.12 15.87 13.66
N TRP A 18 -1.27 15.46 14.60
CA TRP A 18 -0.53 14.21 14.51
C TRP A 18 -1.47 13.01 14.48
N ARG A 19 -2.45 12.97 15.40
CA ARG A 19 -3.46 11.89 15.44
C ARG A 19 -4.22 11.75 14.12
N ARG A 20 -4.63 12.87 13.51
CA ARG A 20 -5.31 12.87 12.20
C ARG A 20 -4.42 12.34 11.08
N LEU A 21 -3.15 12.75 11.05
CA LEU A 21 -2.19 12.27 10.04
C LEU A 21 -1.86 10.80 10.25
N TYR A 22 -1.60 10.40 11.49
CA TYR A 22 -1.26 9.02 11.85
C TYR A 22 -2.40 8.05 11.52
N LYS A 23 -3.67 8.46 11.66
CA LYS A 23 -4.84 7.65 11.25
C LYS A 23 -4.83 7.27 9.76
N LYS A 24 -4.12 8.01 8.90
CA LYS A 24 -3.96 7.64 7.48
C LYS A 24 -3.06 6.42 7.27
N ARG A 25 -2.26 6.00 8.28
CA ARG A 25 -1.40 4.81 8.21
C ARG A 25 -2.18 3.55 7.84
N THR A 26 -3.41 3.43 8.33
CA THR A 26 -4.23 2.23 8.13
C THR A 26 -4.53 2.01 6.65
N SER A 27 -4.62 3.08 5.85
CA SER A 27 -4.77 2.95 4.40
C SER A 27 -3.53 2.34 3.74
N ILE A 28 -2.33 2.71 4.20
CA ILE A 28 -1.06 2.14 3.71
C ILE A 28 -0.93 0.68 4.13
N GLU A 29 -1.25 0.35 5.39
CA GLU A 29 -1.22 -1.03 5.90
C GLU A 29 -2.16 -1.95 5.14
N ARG A 30 -3.33 -1.45 4.72
CA ARG A 30 -4.26 -2.19 3.86
C ARG A 30 -3.66 -2.47 2.49
N VAL A 31 -2.96 -1.51 1.88
CA VAL A 31 -2.28 -1.71 0.59
C VAL A 31 -1.16 -2.73 0.73
N ASN A 32 -0.32 -2.62 1.76
CA ASN A 32 0.75 -3.59 2.02
C ASN A 32 0.18 -4.99 2.25
N GLY A 33 -0.86 -5.13 3.08
CA GLY A 33 -1.50 -6.41 3.33
C GLY A 33 -2.15 -7.03 2.09
N ARG A 34 -2.57 -6.22 1.10
CA ARG A 34 -3.05 -6.73 -0.20
C ARG A 34 -1.90 -7.22 -1.06
N ILE A 35 -0.80 -6.49 -1.11
CA ILE A 35 0.41 -6.91 -1.85
C ILE A 35 0.89 -8.24 -1.29
N ASP A 36 1.03 -8.36 0.03
CA ASP A 36 1.51 -9.58 0.65
C ASP A 36 0.55 -10.75 0.41
N ARG A 37 -0.75 -10.61 0.74
CA ARG A 37 -1.70 -11.74 0.70
C ARG A 37 -2.31 -12.00 -0.68
N ALA A 38 -2.75 -10.97 -1.41
CA ALA A 38 -3.48 -11.13 -2.66
C ALA A 38 -2.54 -11.39 -3.86
N PHE A 39 -1.34 -10.80 -3.84
CA PHE A 39 -0.31 -11.04 -4.85
C PHE A 39 0.76 -12.05 -4.37
N GLN A 40 0.57 -12.63 -3.19
CA GLN A 40 1.41 -13.69 -2.62
C GLN A 40 2.90 -13.33 -2.55
N PHE A 41 3.24 -12.05 -2.39
CA PHE A 41 4.62 -11.64 -2.21
C PHE A 41 5.22 -12.16 -0.88
N GLU A 42 4.40 -12.56 0.09
CA GLU A 42 4.89 -13.27 1.28
C GLU A 42 5.45 -14.68 0.95
N LYS A 43 4.96 -15.30 -0.13
CA LYS A 43 5.29 -16.68 -0.56
C LYS A 43 5.85 -16.69 -1.98
N HIS A 44 6.65 -15.68 -2.34
CA HIS A 44 7.26 -15.61 -3.65
C HIS A 44 8.57 -16.40 -3.73
N THR A 45 8.90 -16.92 -4.92
CA THR A 45 10.21 -17.53 -5.21
C THR A 45 11.18 -16.57 -5.93
N ILE A 46 10.80 -15.30 -6.06
CA ILE A 46 11.58 -14.28 -6.77
C ILE A 46 12.89 -14.00 -6.02
N ARG A 47 14.02 -14.19 -6.69
CA ARG A 47 15.35 -13.86 -6.16
C ARG A 47 15.90 -12.58 -6.80
N GLY A 48 16.49 -11.73 -5.96
CA GLY A 48 17.18 -10.50 -6.37
C GLY A 48 16.30 -9.25 -6.31
N LEU A 49 16.84 -8.19 -5.72
CA LEU A 49 16.12 -6.95 -5.43
C LEU A 49 15.60 -6.26 -6.70
N LYS A 50 16.36 -6.30 -7.81
CA LYS A 50 15.96 -5.69 -9.08
C LYS A 50 14.71 -6.35 -9.66
N LYS A 51 14.61 -7.69 -9.61
CA LYS A 51 13.44 -8.44 -10.05
C LYS A 51 12.25 -8.10 -9.16
N MET A 52 12.43 -8.16 -7.84
CA MET A 52 11.38 -7.82 -6.88
C MET A 52 10.81 -6.41 -7.09
N LYS A 53 11.68 -5.41 -7.30
CA LYS A 53 11.26 -4.03 -7.60
C LYS A 53 10.40 -3.95 -8.86
N MET A 54 10.78 -4.67 -9.93
CA MET A 54 10.00 -4.70 -11.17
C MET A 54 8.60 -5.29 -10.93
N PHE A 55 8.51 -6.45 -10.29
CA PHE A 55 7.23 -7.09 -9.98
C PHE A 55 6.33 -6.22 -9.09
N LEU A 56 6.91 -5.57 -8.09
CA LEU A 56 6.17 -4.67 -7.20
C LEU A 56 5.60 -3.47 -7.99
N THR A 57 6.39 -2.86 -8.89
CA THR A 57 5.93 -1.75 -9.74
C THR A 57 4.76 -2.18 -10.63
N VAL A 58 4.87 -3.35 -11.29
CA VAL A 58 3.79 -3.89 -12.14
C VAL A 58 2.53 -4.17 -11.31
N THR A 59 2.69 -4.73 -10.12
CA THR A 59 1.59 -4.99 -9.19
C THR A 59 0.82 -3.72 -8.82
N PHE A 60 1.52 -2.61 -8.59
CA PHE A 60 0.87 -1.33 -8.33
C PHE A 60 0.05 -0.85 -9.53
N ILE A 61 0.57 -0.98 -10.75
CA ILE A 61 -0.14 -0.62 -11.98
C ILE A 61 -1.42 -1.48 -12.12
N ILE A 62 -1.31 -2.79 -11.89
CA ILE A 62 -2.46 -3.71 -11.95
C ILE A 62 -3.52 -3.34 -10.91
N GLN A 63 -3.13 -3.04 -9.67
CA GLN A 63 -4.09 -2.63 -8.62
C GLN A 63 -4.86 -1.35 -9.00
N LEU A 64 -4.18 -0.38 -9.60
CA LEU A 64 -4.82 0.85 -10.07
C LEU A 64 -5.76 0.60 -11.25
N ALA A 65 -5.34 -0.24 -12.21
CA ALA A 65 -6.17 -0.62 -13.36
C ALA A 65 -7.44 -1.36 -12.92
N LEU A 66 -7.32 -2.32 -12.00
CA LEU A 66 -8.47 -3.04 -11.43
C LEU A 66 -9.42 -2.09 -10.68
N ALA A 67 -8.87 -1.18 -9.87
CA ALA A 67 -9.66 -0.18 -9.17
C ALA A 67 -10.44 0.71 -10.15
N LYS A 68 -9.79 1.16 -11.23
CA LYS A 68 -10.44 1.94 -12.29
C LYS A 68 -11.56 1.15 -12.97
N ALA A 69 -11.28 -0.08 -13.41
CA ALA A 69 -12.24 -0.93 -14.10
C ALA A 69 -13.49 -1.19 -13.25
N LYS A 70 -13.33 -1.41 -11.94
CA LYS A 70 -14.48 -1.61 -11.04
C LYS A 70 -15.34 -0.36 -10.84
N ILE A 71 -14.70 0.82 -10.81
CA ILE A 71 -15.44 2.09 -10.76
C ILE A 71 -16.27 2.25 -12.05
N GLU A 72 -15.67 1.97 -13.21
CA GLU A 72 -16.36 2.02 -14.50
C GLU A 72 -17.50 0.99 -14.59
N SER A 73 -17.38 -0.17 -13.94
CA SER A 73 -18.44 -1.18 -13.87
C SER A 73 -19.49 -0.93 -12.78
N GLY A 74 -19.46 0.23 -12.12
CA GLY A 74 -20.42 0.59 -11.06
C GLY A 74 -20.22 -0.13 -9.72
N ILE A 75 -19.14 -0.89 -9.56
CA ILE A 75 -18.83 -1.60 -8.31
C ILE A 75 -18.05 -0.65 -7.39
N THR A 76 -18.64 -0.30 -6.25
CA THR A 76 -18.02 0.60 -5.26
C THR A 76 -17.25 -0.13 -4.17
N ASN A 77 -17.45 -1.45 -4.03
CA ASN A 77 -16.85 -2.28 -2.99
C ASN A 77 -15.68 -3.11 -3.52
N GLY A 78 -14.60 -3.25 -2.73
CA GLY A 78 -13.50 -4.17 -3.06
C GLY A 78 -12.70 -3.78 -4.32
N LEU A 79 -12.50 -2.49 -4.56
CA LEU A 79 -11.95 -1.90 -5.80
C LEU A 79 -10.67 -2.56 -6.33
N ALA A 80 -9.72 -2.94 -5.45
CA ALA A 80 -8.43 -3.51 -5.86
C ALA A 80 -8.28 -5.01 -5.51
N MET A 81 -9.38 -5.75 -5.41
CA MET A 81 -9.37 -7.19 -5.15
C MET A 81 -9.65 -7.96 -6.44
N TYR A 82 -8.85 -8.98 -6.76
CA TYR A 82 -9.22 -9.95 -7.78
C TYR A 82 -10.37 -10.80 -7.24
N THR A 83 -11.52 -10.78 -7.92
CA THR A 83 -12.60 -11.72 -7.67
C THR A 83 -12.31 -12.95 -8.52
N ALA A 84 -11.99 -14.06 -7.86
CA ALA A 84 -11.97 -15.38 -8.51
C ALA A 84 -13.39 -15.79 -8.90
#